data_AF-A0AAU4E0H6-F1
#
_entry.id   AF-A0AAU4E0H6-F1
#
_cell.length_a   1.000
_cell.length_b   1.000
_cell.length_c   1.000
_cell.angle_alpha   90.00
_cell.angle_beta   90.00
_cell.angle_gamma   90.00
#
_symmetry.space_group_name_H-M   'P 1'
#
loop_
_entity.id
_entity.type
_entity.pdbx_description
1 polymer ?
#
loop_
_entity_poly.entity_id
_entity_poly.type
_entity_poly.pdbx_seq_one_letter_code
_entity_poly.pdbx_strand_id
1 'polypeptide(L)'
;MTEEDFAVGSVSIIPQPGAIGLFVDLGHEPPGFVDVLSLPSRAADWPPVGTKIAFEVLTRSPEQIRLWPLDPRFRSGPFDPRVPDDEWLARKARYPVGAILTAEVSGAFILDRSYFVRYEGGWSYLEGRPPPEVGTRAEYEVVSHLDATRRTLLRPVGT
;
A
#
# COMPACT_ATOMS: atom_id res chain seq x y z
N MET A 1 5.48 -12.50 -10.64
CA MET A 1 4.17 -11.97 -10.24
C MET A 1 3.50 -13.06 -9.45
N THR A 2 3.55 -12.97 -8.13
CA THR A 2 2.99 -13.97 -7.20
C THR A 2 1.54 -13.60 -6.90
N GLU A 3 0.67 -14.60 -6.70
CA GLU A 3 -0.75 -14.40 -6.33
C GLU A 3 -0.93 -13.63 -5.02
N GLU A 4 0.15 -13.41 -4.26
CA GLU A 4 0.15 -12.73 -2.97
C GLU A 4 0.10 -11.19 -3.08
N ASP A 5 0.40 -10.58 -4.22
CA ASP A 5 0.38 -9.12 -4.37
C ASP A 5 -0.97 -8.56 -4.85
N PHE A 6 -1.90 -9.45 -5.22
CA PHE A 6 -3.21 -9.08 -5.74
C PHE A 6 -4.33 -9.81 -5.00
N ALA A 7 -5.49 -9.19 -4.95
CA ALA A 7 -6.69 -9.79 -4.39
C ALA A 7 -7.91 -9.44 -5.25
N VAL A 8 -8.86 -10.37 -5.33
CA VAL A 8 -10.19 -10.09 -5.90
C VAL A 8 -11.19 -10.17 -4.76
N GLY A 9 -12.02 -9.15 -4.62
CA GLY A 9 -12.99 -9.07 -3.55
C GLY A 9 -14.21 -8.24 -3.93
N SER A 10 -15.21 -8.26 -3.06
CA SER A 10 -16.45 -7.53 -3.22
C SER A 10 -16.57 -6.43 -2.18
N VAL A 11 -16.96 -5.22 -2.58
CA VAL A 11 -17.22 -4.13 -1.61
C VAL A 11 -18.33 -4.57 -0.66
N SER A 12 -18.04 -4.66 0.63
CA SER A 12 -18.99 -5.16 1.63
C SER A 12 -19.70 -4.02 2.36
N ILE A 13 -18.97 -2.98 2.76
CA ILE A 13 -19.50 -1.84 3.52
C ILE A 13 -18.81 -0.54 3.11
N ILE A 14 -19.59 0.54 3.07
CA ILE A 14 -19.09 1.93 2.96
C ILE A 14 -19.60 2.69 4.19
N PRO A 15 -18.81 2.77 5.28
CA PRO A 15 -19.32 3.23 6.59
C PRO A 15 -19.60 4.74 6.62
N GLN A 16 -18.72 5.55 6.04
CA GLN A 16 -18.87 7.00 5.90
C GLN A 16 -18.36 7.41 4.50
N PRO A 17 -19.24 7.43 3.49
CA PRO A 17 -18.86 7.79 2.13
C PRO A 17 -18.19 9.16 2.08
N GLY A 18 -17.00 9.24 1.47
CA GLY A 18 -16.18 10.45 1.38
C GLY A 18 -15.30 10.77 2.59
N ALA A 19 -15.35 9.99 3.68
CA ALA A 19 -14.60 10.31 4.91
C ALA A 19 -13.62 9.22 5.36
N ILE A 20 -13.99 7.94 5.26
CA ILE A 20 -13.18 6.83 5.81
C ILE A 20 -12.57 5.96 4.72
N GLY A 21 -13.39 5.50 3.78
CA GLY A 21 -13.01 4.48 2.80
C GLY A 21 -14.08 3.41 2.69
N LEU A 22 -13.70 2.22 2.23
CA LEU A 22 -14.61 1.08 2.09
C LEU A 22 -13.96 -0.22 2.53
N PHE A 23 -14.79 -1.15 2.99
CA PHE A 23 -14.39 -2.52 3.30
C PHE A 23 -14.67 -3.45 2.13
N VAL A 24 -13.82 -4.46 2.00
CA VAL A 24 -13.87 -5.47 0.94
C VAL A 24 -13.91 -6.84 1.60
N ASP A 25 -14.91 -7.63 1.24
CA ASP A 25 -14.95 -9.05 1.53
C ASP A 25 -14.01 -9.79 0.57
N LEU A 26 -13.00 -10.45 1.15
CA LEU A 26 -12.00 -11.27 0.47
C LEU A 26 -12.30 -12.78 0.60
N GLY A 27 -13.37 -13.15 1.30
CA GLY A 27 -13.72 -14.54 1.61
C GLY A 27 -12.98 -15.14 2.81
N HIS A 28 -12.17 -14.34 3.51
CA HIS A 28 -11.48 -14.71 4.74
C HIS A 28 -11.23 -13.47 5.62
N GLU A 29 -10.97 -13.70 6.90
CA GLU A 29 -10.48 -12.67 7.82
C GLU A 29 -8.97 -12.46 7.65
N PRO A 30 -8.42 -11.26 7.97
CA PRO A 30 -9.15 -10.02 8.22
C PRO A 30 -9.69 -9.40 6.92
N PRO A 31 -10.67 -8.47 6.98
CA PRO A 31 -11.24 -7.87 5.79
C PRO A 31 -10.22 -7.00 5.05
N GLY A 32 -10.49 -6.83 3.75
CA GLY A 32 -9.82 -5.83 2.94
C GLY A 32 -10.36 -4.44 3.23
N PHE A 33 -9.54 -3.42 3.02
CA PHE A 33 -9.92 -2.03 3.18
C PHE A 33 -9.23 -1.14 2.16
N VAL A 34 -9.99 -0.25 1.55
CA VAL A 34 -9.48 0.81 0.68
C VAL A 34 -9.66 2.14 1.39
N ASP A 35 -8.57 2.87 1.57
CA ASP A 35 -8.55 4.17 2.22
C ASP A 35 -9.25 5.25 1.37
N VAL A 36 -9.94 6.20 2.00
CA VAL A 36 -10.58 7.33 1.33
C VAL A 36 -9.63 8.08 0.40
N LEU A 37 -8.35 8.20 0.77
CA LEU A 37 -7.34 8.88 -0.03
C LEU A 37 -6.94 8.10 -1.28
N SER A 38 -7.36 6.84 -1.40
CA SER A 38 -7.16 5.98 -2.56
C SER A 38 -8.35 5.95 -3.52
N LEU A 39 -9.46 6.63 -3.17
CA LEU A 39 -10.72 6.62 -3.92
C LEU A 39 -10.95 7.98 -4.60
N PRO A 40 -11.82 8.07 -5.62
CA PRO A 40 -12.25 9.35 -6.19
C PRO A 40 -12.76 10.33 -5.13
N SER A 41 -12.53 11.63 -5.30
CA SER A 41 -12.95 12.64 -4.31
C SER A 41 -14.46 12.69 -4.08
N ARG A 42 -15.26 12.31 -5.09
CA ARG A 42 -16.71 12.20 -4.99
C ARG A 42 -17.10 10.77 -4.62
N ALA A 43 -17.76 10.62 -3.48
CA ALA A 43 -18.25 9.32 -3.01
C ALA A 43 -19.22 8.62 -3.98
N ALA A 44 -19.92 9.37 -4.83
CA ALA A 44 -20.80 8.82 -5.87
C ALA A 44 -20.04 8.04 -6.96
N ASP A 45 -18.72 8.28 -7.09
CA ASP A 45 -17.87 7.62 -8.07
C ASP A 45 -17.12 6.41 -7.45
N TRP A 46 -17.41 6.09 -6.19
CA TRP A 46 -16.86 4.90 -5.52
C TRP A 46 -17.55 3.63 -6.02
N PRO A 47 -16.89 2.46 -5.96
CA PRO A 47 -17.55 1.20 -6.29
C PRO A 47 -18.68 0.93 -5.27
N PRO A 48 -19.92 0.70 -5.71
CA PRO A 48 -21.03 0.45 -4.79
C PRO A 48 -20.88 -0.91 -4.08
N VAL A 49 -21.58 -1.08 -2.95
CA VAL A 49 -21.64 -2.36 -2.23
C VAL A 49 -22.07 -3.49 -3.17
N GLY A 50 -21.41 -4.64 -3.06
CA GLY A 50 -21.57 -5.80 -3.93
C GLY A 50 -20.70 -5.78 -5.19
N THR A 51 -20.04 -4.66 -5.50
CA THR A 51 -19.15 -4.59 -6.68
C THR A 51 -17.93 -5.46 -6.45
N LYS A 52 -17.71 -6.41 -7.37
CA LYS A 52 -16.53 -7.28 -7.39
C LYS A 52 -15.44 -6.67 -8.28
N ILE A 53 -14.27 -6.39 -7.71
CA ILE A 53 -13.11 -5.84 -8.44
C ILE A 53 -11.79 -6.45 -7.96
N ALA A 54 -10.74 -6.22 -8.72
CA ALA A 54 -9.37 -6.60 -8.37
C ALA A 54 -8.62 -5.44 -7.71
N PHE A 55 -7.71 -5.79 -6.82
CA PHE A 55 -6.91 -4.87 -5.99
C PHE A 55 -5.45 -5.30 -6.00
N GLU A 56 -4.55 -4.32 -5.93
CA GLU A 56 -3.19 -4.55 -5.43
C GLU A 56 -3.21 -4.52 -3.90
N VAL A 57 -2.49 -5.43 -3.27
CA VAL A 57 -2.37 -5.51 -1.81
C VAL A 57 -1.19 -4.66 -1.35
N LEU A 58 -1.48 -3.60 -0.59
CA LEU A 58 -0.49 -2.62 -0.16
C LEU A 58 0.24 -3.03 1.11
N THR A 59 -0.47 -3.66 2.05
CA THR A 59 0.09 -4.23 3.27
C THR A 59 -0.89 -5.23 3.87
N ARG A 60 -0.37 -6.16 4.69
CA ARG A 60 -1.15 -7.11 5.47
C ARG A 60 -0.82 -6.92 6.94
N SER A 61 -1.86 -6.70 7.74
CA SER A 61 -1.78 -6.78 9.20
C SER A 61 -2.84 -7.75 9.73
N PRO A 62 -2.70 -8.24 10.97
CA PRO A 62 -3.71 -9.10 11.58
C PRO A 62 -5.10 -8.45 11.72
N GLU A 63 -5.17 -7.11 11.70
CA GLU A 63 -6.42 -6.35 11.86
C GLU A 63 -7.08 -6.05 10.50
N GLN A 64 -6.29 -5.88 9.43
CA GLN A 64 -6.79 -5.40 8.14
C GLN A 64 -5.80 -5.62 7.00
N ILE A 65 -6.31 -5.90 5.79
CA ILE A 65 -5.53 -5.89 4.54
C ILE A 65 -5.77 -4.57 3.81
N ARG A 66 -4.72 -3.76 3.59
CA ARG A 66 -4.83 -2.50 2.85
C ARG A 66 -4.78 -2.77 1.36
N LEU A 67 -5.72 -2.21 0.61
CA LEU A 67 -5.95 -2.48 -0.79
C LEU A 67 -5.92 -1.20 -1.63
N TRP A 68 -5.47 -1.34 -2.88
CA TRP A 68 -5.54 -0.30 -3.91
C TRP A 68 -6.34 -0.81 -5.11
N PRO A 69 -7.42 -0.13 -5.55
CA PRO A 69 -8.20 -0.59 -6.69
C PRO A 69 -7.37 -0.63 -7.98
N LEU A 70 -7.45 -1.75 -8.71
CA LEU A 70 -6.78 -1.84 -10.02
C LEU A 70 -7.57 -1.18 -11.14
N ASP A 71 -8.89 -1.11 -11.01
CA ASP A 71 -9.75 -0.40 -11.95
C ASP A 71 -9.51 1.12 -11.83
N PRO A 72 -9.00 1.79 -12.88
CA PRO A 72 -8.71 3.21 -12.83
C PRO A 72 -9.93 4.09 -12.52
N ARG A 73 -11.15 3.61 -12.78
CA ARG A 73 -12.39 4.35 -12.49
C ARG A 73 -12.61 4.54 -10.99
N PHE A 74 -12.10 3.61 -10.18
CA PHE A 74 -12.35 3.55 -8.74
C PHE A 74 -11.16 3.99 -7.89
N ARG A 75 -10.12 4.57 -8.50
CA ARG A 75 -8.93 5.00 -7.76
C ARG A 75 -8.55 6.44 -8.01
N SER A 76 -8.01 7.08 -6.97
CA SER A 76 -7.35 8.38 -7.06
C SER A 76 -6.28 8.47 -5.96
N GLY A 77 -5.50 9.54 -5.93
CA GLY A 77 -4.62 9.83 -4.80
C GLY A 77 -3.13 9.59 -5.04
N PRO A 78 -2.33 9.55 -3.95
CA PRO A 78 -0.89 9.79 -4.02
C PRO A 78 -0.09 8.62 -4.61
N PHE A 79 -0.72 7.45 -4.78
CA PHE A 79 -0.07 6.25 -5.31
C PHE A 79 -0.20 6.11 -6.84
N ASP A 80 -0.61 7.18 -7.53
CA ASP A 80 -0.54 7.26 -8.98
C ASP A 80 0.92 7.02 -9.46
N PRO A 81 1.18 5.95 -10.22
CA PRO A 81 2.53 5.56 -10.59
C PRO A 81 3.14 6.55 -11.59
N ARG A 82 3.79 7.58 -11.05
CA ARG A 82 4.60 8.53 -11.83
C ARG A 82 5.98 8.00 -12.20
N VAL A 83 6.33 6.80 -11.72
CA VAL A 83 7.63 6.16 -11.95
C VAL A 83 7.61 5.46 -13.31
N PRO A 84 8.46 5.87 -14.28
CA PRO A 84 8.58 5.22 -15.58
C PRO A 84 8.97 3.74 -15.50
N ASP A 85 8.71 3.00 -16.58
CA ASP A 85 8.98 1.55 -16.65
C ASP A 85 10.46 1.20 -16.50
N ASP A 86 11.34 1.95 -17.15
CA ASP A 86 12.78 1.77 -17.07
C ASP A 86 13.31 2.06 -15.65
N GLU A 87 12.85 3.13 -15.01
CA GLU A 87 13.22 3.44 -13.62
C GLU A 87 12.73 2.33 -12.67
N TRP A 88 11.51 1.83 -12.88
CA TRP A 88 10.96 0.75 -12.06
C TRP A 88 11.72 -0.56 -12.25
N LEU A 89 12.04 -0.94 -13.49
CA LEU A 89 12.84 -2.13 -13.78
C LEU A 89 14.25 -2.03 -13.18
N ALA A 90 14.89 -0.86 -13.28
CA ALA A 90 16.20 -0.62 -12.68
C ALA A 90 16.14 -0.73 -11.14
N ARG A 91 15.08 -0.22 -10.51
CA ARG A 91 14.86 -0.36 -9.06
C ARG A 91 14.72 -1.83 -8.64
N LYS A 92 13.91 -2.62 -9.37
CA LYS A 92 13.73 -4.06 -9.09
C LYS A 92 15.03 -4.84 -9.28
N ALA A 93 15.84 -4.50 -10.28
CA ALA A 93 17.14 -5.12 -10.50
C ALA A 93 18.15 -4.79 -9.39
N ARG A 94 18.11 -3.55 -8.88
CA ARG A 94 18.99 -3.10 -7.78
C ARG A 94 18.60 -3.69 -6.44
N TYR A 95 17.30 -3.80 -6.16
CA TYR A 95 16.76 -4.25 -4.89
C TYR A 95 15.76 -5.39 -5.10
N PRO A 96 16.22 -6.61 -5.46
CA PRO A 96 15.33 -7.75 -5.63
C PRO A 96 14.65 -8.12 -4.30
N VAL A 97 13.55 -8.88 -4.36
CA VAL A 97 12.90 -9.45 -3.17
C VAL A 97 13.91 -10.25 -2.33
N GLY A 98 13.90 -10.02 -1.02
CA GLY A 98 14.87 -10.54 -0.05
C GLY A 98 16.14 -9.70 0.11
N ALA A 99 16.36 -8.67 -0.73
CA ALA A 99 17.49 -7.77 -0.55
C ALA A 99 17.32 -6.91 0.70
N ILE A 100 18.43 -6.63 1.38
CA ILE A 100 18.48 -5.64 2.45
C ILE A 100 18.95 -4.30 1.88
N LEU A 101 18.24 -3.23 2.21
CA LEU A 101 18.62 -1.87 1.86
C LEU A 101 18.57 -0.96 3.09
N THR A 102 19.38 0.10 3.06
CA THR A 102 19.28 1.18 4.05
C THR A 102 18.25 2.19 3.57
N ALA A 103 17.28 2.52 4.43
CA ALA A 103 16.31 3.58 4.17
C ALA A 103 16.27 4.56 5.34
N GLU A 104 15.90 5.80 5.04
CA GLU A 104 15.74 6.89 5.99
C GLU A 104 14.26 7.20 6.21
N VAL A 105 13.84 7.29 7.48
CA VAL A 105 12.48 7.72 7.83
C VAL A 105 12.29 9.18 7.42
N SER A 106 11.41 9.42 6.45
CA SER A 106 11.16 10.74 5.88
C SER A 106 9.90 11.42 6.42
N GLY A 107 9.03 10.65 7.09
CA GLY A 107 7.82 11.16 7.73
C GLY A 107 7.22 10.08 8.61
N ALA A 108 6.66 10.48 9.75
CA ALA A 108 6.02 9.59 10.71
C ALA A 108 4.69 10.20 11.15
N PHE A 109 3.65 9.38 11.15
CA PHE A 109 2.30 9.75 11.50
C PHE A 109 1.90 8.96 12.74
N ILE A 110 1.78 9.67 13.86
CA ILE A 110 1.62 9.02 15.17
C ILE A 110 0.22 8.42 15.33
N LEU A 111 -0.80 9.04 14.73
CA LEU A 111 -2.20 8.68 14.91
C LEU A 111 -2.59 7.40 14.14
N ASP A 112 -2.09 7.23 12.93
CA ASP A 112 -2.29 6.04 12.09
C ASP A 112 -1.16 5.01 12.26
N ARG A 113 -0.13 5.35 13.04
CA ARG A 113 1.05 4.51 13.35
C ARG A 113 1.78 4.11 12.06
N SER A 114 1.79 5.02 11.10
CA SER A 114 2.45 4.83 9.83
C SER A 114 3.69 5.70 9.70
N TYR A 115 4.59 5.31 8.82
CA TYR A 115 5.74 6.13 8.46
C TYR A 115 6.19 5.84 7.05
N PHE A 116 6.82 6.84 6.42
CA PHE A 116 7.44 6.71 5.12
C PHE A 116 8.94 6.59 5.28
N VAL A 117 9.54 5.68 4.53
CA VAL A 117 10.99 5.62 4.37
C VAL A 117 11.38 5.92 2.94
N ARG A 118 12.55 6.53 2.76
CA ARG A 118 13.16 6.80 1.46
C ARG A 118 14.48 6.07 1.35
N TYR A 119 14.73 5.52 0.18
CA TYR A 119 15.99 4.87 -0.17
C TYR A 119 16.38 5.33 -1.57
N GLU A 120 17.55 4.91 -2.03
CA GLU A 120 18.02 5.31 -3.35
C GLU A 120 17.06 4.83 -4.45
N GLY A 121 16.50 5.76 -5.20
CA GLY A 121 15.60 5.46 -6.29
C GLY A 121 14.17 5.13 -5.88
N GLY A 122 13.76 5.25 -4.61
CA GLY A 122 12.38 4.97 -4.23
C GLY A 122 11.98 5.35 -2.80
N TRP A 123 10.75 4.98 -2.44
CA TRP A 123 10.20 5.14 -1.10
C TRP A 123 9.28 3.98 -0.77
N SER A 124 8.94 3.83 0.51
CA SER A 124 7.95 2.86 0.99
C SER A 124 7.14 3.45 2.13
N TYR A 125 5.90 2.97 2.29
CA TYR A 125 5.02 3.27 3.42
C TYR A 125 4.94 2.01 4.27
N LEU A 126 5.17 2.16 5.56
CA LEU A 126 5.18 1.09 6.53
C LEU A 126 4.27 1.45 7.71
N GLU A 127 3.83 0.42 8.41
CA GLU A 127 3.15 0.54 9.70
C GLU A 127 4.13 0.12 10.81
N GLY A 128 4.13 0.80 11.96
CA GLY A 128 5.04 0.51 13.07
C GLY A 128 4.60 1.13 14.40
N ARG A 129 4.85 0.43 15.51
CA ARG A 129 4.51 0.88 16.87
C ARG A 129 5.70 0.83 17.83
N PRO A 130 6.15 1.99 18.36
CA PRO A 130 5.94 3.33 17.81
C PRO A 130 6.60 3.47 16.42
N PRO A 131 6.17 4.41 15.57
CA PRO A 131 6.93 4.71 14.36
C PRO A 131 8.32 5.26 14.75
N PRO A 132 9.40 4.92 14.01
CA PRO A 132 10.72 5.44 14.32
C PRO A 132 10.79 6.96 14.07
N GLU A 133 11.79 7.62 14.68
CA GLU A 133 11.97 9.07 14.55
C GLU A 133 12.35 9.46 13.11
N VAL A 134 11.81 10.59 12.63
CA VAL A 134 12.16 11.15 11.31
C VAL A 134 13.66 11.47 11.26
N GLY A 135 14.32 11.08 10.16
CA GLY A 135 15.77 11.16 9.98
C GLY A 135 16.51 9.89 10.40
N THR A 136 15.84 8.94 11.08
CA THR A 136 16.45 7.64 11.43
C THR A 136 16.77 6.84 10.17
N ARG A 137 17.98 6.29 10.11
CA ARG A 137 18.37 5.32 9.07
C ARG A 137 18.43 3.92 9.66
N ALA A 138 17.80 2.97 8.99
CA ALA A 138 17.77 1.58 9.41
C ALA A 138 17.82 0.64 8.19
N GLU A 139 18.05 -0.64 8.46
CA GLU A 139 18.01 -1.69 7.45
C GLU A 139 16.58 -2.23 7.29
N TYR A 140 16.20 -2.41 6.03
CA TYR A 140 14.91 -2.94 5.63
C TYR A 140 15.08 -4.03 4.59
N GLU A 141 14.32 -5.11 4.72
CA GLU A 141 14.21 -6.16 3.72
C GLU A 141 13.14 -5.80 2.68
N VAL A 142 13.44 -6.04 1.41
CA VAL A 142 12.46 -6.00 0.32
C VAL A 142 11.55 -7.21 0.40
N VAL A 143 10.28 -6.98 0.72
CA VAL A 143 9.26 -8.04 0.81
C VAL A 143 8.63 -8.30 -0.56
N SER A 144 8.29 -7.25 -1.29
CA SER A 144 7.62 -7.37 -2.60
C SER A 144 7.76 -6.10 -3.45
N HIS A 145 7.46 -6.23 -4.73
CA HIS A 145 7.37 -5.15 -5.70
C HIS A 145 5.92 -4.98 -6.17
N LEU A 146 5.30 -3.89 -5.75
CA LEU A 146 3.94 -3.52 -6.09
C LEU A 146 3.94 -2.81 -7.45
N ASP A 147 3.67 -3.55 -8.52
CA ASP A 147 3.80 -3.09 -9.91
C ASP A 147 2.75 -2.02 -10.29
N ALA A 148 1.54 -2.06 -9.72
CA ALA A 148 0.47 -1.13 -10.06
C ALA A 148 0.69 0.25 -9.41
N THR A 149 1.19 0.30 -8.18
CA THR A 149 1.54 1.55 -7.47
C THR A 149 3.03 1.93 -7.60
N ARG A 150 3.86 1.09 -8.22
CA ARG A 150 5.32 1.26 -8.37
C ARG A 150 6.04 1.48 -7.03
N ARG A 151 5.62 0.71 -6.03
CA ARG A 151 6.14 0.77 -4.66
C ARG A 151 6.90 -0.51 -4.31
N THR A 152 7.96 -0.35 -3.52
CA THR A 152 8.64 -1.51 -2.93
C THR A 152 8.12 -1.69 -1.52
N LEU A 153 7.51 -2.83 -1.24
CA LEU A 153 7.09 -3.17 0.12
C LEU A 153 8.33 -3.55 0.93
N LEU A 154 8.49 -2.90 2.08
CA LEU A 154 9.65 -3.07 2.95
C LEU A 154 9.22 -3.56 4.32
N ARG A 155 10.13 -4.26 4.99
CA ARG A 155 9.99 -4.68 6.40
C ARG A 155 11.26 -4.34 7.17
N PRO A 156 11.19 -3.76 8.37
CA PRO A 156 12.40 -3.53 9.18
C PRO A 156 13.13 -4.84 9.47
N VAL A 157 14.46 -4.80 9.44
CA VAL A 157 15.31 -5.92 9.90
C VAL A 157 15.48 -5.81 11.41
N GLY A 158 15.29 -6.93 12.14
CA GLY A 158 15.64 -7.02 13.56
C GLY A 158 14.59 -6.52 14.56
N THR A 159 13.31 -6.50 14.19
CA THR A 159 12.18 -6.35 15.14
C THR A 159 11.85 -7.65 15.86
#